data_AF-A0A3C0XFH9-F1
#
_entry.id   AF-A0A3C0XFH9-F1
#
_cell.length_a   1.000
_cell.length_b   1.000
_cell.length_c   1.000
_cell.angle_alpha   90.00
_cell.angle_beta   90.00
_cell.angle_gamma   90.00
#
_symmetry.space_group_name_H-M   'P 1'
#
loop_
_entity.id
_entity.type
_entity.pdbx_description
1 polymer ?
#
loop_
_entity_poly.entity_id
_entity_poly.type
_entity_poly.pdbx_seq_one_letter_code
_entity_poly.pdbx_strand_id
1 'polypeptide(L)'
;MNGPDRSLTVIRHWLIGLVGGVIALAVTDIIFPLGIAMVVGIALLRPRPVAAGGACVAWGAGFAGALWLASERCAEFNRQPNAGCTMGDNTPFLTVGLAVLVLGLLLTSYAAARARSSRF
;
A
#
# COMPACT_ATOMS: atom_id res chain seq x y z
N MET A 1 -23.18 20.43 14.27
CA MET A 1 -23.56 19.05 13.89
C MET A 1 -22.31 18.21 14.05
N ASN A 2 -22.13 17.64 15.24
CA ASN A 2 -20.82 17.31 15.82
C ASN A 2 -20.68 15.80 16.09
N GLY A 3 -19.52 15.22 15.78
CA GLY A 3 -18.96 14.06 16.51
C GLY A 3 -18.81 12.74 15.72
N PRO A 4 -19.88 11.93 15.52
CA PRO A 4 -19.75 10.56 15.02
C PRO A 4 -19.72 10.42 13.48
N ASP A 5 -20.60 11.13 12.76
CA ASP A 5 -20.80 10.92 11.31
C ASP A 5 -19.55 11.21 10.47
N ARG A 6 -18.75 12.20 10.91
CA ARG A 6 -17.53 12.60 10.22
C ARG A 6 -16.42 11.56 10.37
N SER A 7 -16.31 10.93 11.55
CA SER A 7 -15.33 9.87 11.82
C SER A 7 -15.64 8.62 11.00
N LEU A 8 -16.92 8.23 10.96
CA LEU A 8 -17.39 7.08 10.19
C LEU A 8 -17.14 7.27 8.69
N THR A 9 -17.34 8.50 8.20
CA THR A 9 -17.04 8.88 6.81
C THR A 9 -15.54 8.78 6.51
N VAL A 10 -14.66 9.27 7.38
CA VAL A 10 -13.20 9.16 7.22
C VAL A 10 -12.77 7.69 7.18
N ILE A 11 -13.22 6.88 8.13
CA ILE A 11 -12.92 5.44 8.18
C ILE A 11 -13.41 4.75 6.90
N ARG A 12 -14.63 5.04 6.45
CA ARG A 12 -15.18 4.47 5.20
C ARG A 12 -14.31 4.80 3.99
N HIS A 13 -13.86 6.04 3.85
CA HIS A 13 -12.98 6.43 2.73
C HIS A 13 -11.61 5.78 2.81
N TRP A 14 -11.07 5.63 4.03
CA TRP A 14 -9.81 4.93 4.25
C TRP A 14 -9.94 3.45 3.85
N LEU A 15 -11.03 2.79 4.25
CA LEU A 15 -11.33 1.39 3.90
C LEU A 15 -11.54 1.20 2.39
N ILE A 16 -12.25 2.13 1.73
CA ILE A 16 -12.39 2.11 0.26
C ILE A 16 -11.01 2.21 -0.39
N GLY A 17 -10.16 3.10 0.11
CA GLY A 17 -8.77 3.20 -0.30
C GLY A 17 -7.99 1.91 -0.11
N LEU A 18 -8.08 1.32 1.08
CA LEU A 18 -7.43 0.05 1.44
C LEU A 18 -7.84 -1.07 0.48
N VAL A 19 -9.14 -1.26 0.26
CA VAL A 19 -9.66 -2.25 -0.70
C VAL A 19 -9.14 -1.96 -2.10
N GLY A 20 -9.15 -0.70 -2.54
CA GLY A 20 -8.56 -0.29 -3.81
C GLY A 20 -7.07 -0.61 -3.92
N GLY A 21 -6.30 -0.44 -2.85
CA GLY A 21 -4.89 -0.81 -2.78
C GLY A 21 -4.64 -2.31 -2.84
N VAL A 22 -5.48 -3.12 -2.19
CA VAL A 22 -5.44 -4.59 -2.29
C VAL A 22 -5.75 -5.05 -3.72
N ILE A 23 -6.77 -4.47 -4.37
CA ILE A 23 -7.09 -4.76 -5.76
C ILE A 23 -5.92 -4.37 -6.66
N ALA A 24 -5.36 -3.18 -6.47
CA ALA A 24 -4.19 -2.72 -7.23
C ALA A 24 -2.98 -3.66 -7.05
N LEU A 25 -2.78 -4.20 -5.85
CA LEU A 25 -1.73 -5.18 -5.58
C LEU A 25 -1.97 -6.47 -6.37
N ALA A 26 -3.18 -7.01 -6.34
CA ALA A 26 -3.54 -8.20 -7.14
C ALA A 26 -3.35 -7.95 -8.65
N VAL A 27 -3.68 -6.75 -9.13
CA VAL A 27 -3.44 -6.36 -10.52
C VAL A 27 -1.95 -6.23 -10.82
N THR A 28 -1.13 -5.78 -9.86
CA THR A 28 0.33 -5.66 -10.00
C THR A 28 0.97 -7.02 -10.29
N ASP A 29 0.43 -8.09 -9.70
CA ASP A 29 0.91 -9.46 -9.92
C ASP A 29 0.66 -9.96 -11.35
N ILE A 30 -0.41 -9.48 -11.99
CA ILE A 30 -0.77 -9.84 -13.37
C ILE A 30 -0.10 -8.90 -14.38
N ILE A 31 -0.20 -7.59 -14.14
CA ILE A 31 0.29 -6.51 -14.99
C ILE A 31 0.90 -5.44 -14.10
N PHE A 32 2.20 -5.59 -13.83
CA PHE A 32 2.97 -4.71 -12.93
C PHE A 32 2.70 -3.20 -13.12
N PRO A 33 2.83 -2.61 -14.32
CA PRO A 33 2.63 -1.17 -14.49
C PRO A 33 1.18 -0.72 -14.26
N LEU A 34 0.20 -1.61 -14.50
CA LEU A 34 -1.22 -1.26 -14.36
C LEU A 34 -1.61 -1.11 -12.89
N GLY A 35 -1.12 -2.00 -12.02
CA GLY A 35 -1.38 -1.91 -10.58
C GLY A 35 -0.82 -0.61 -9.97
N ILE A 36 0.38 -0.20 -10.38
CA ILE A 36 0.96 1.10 -9.98
C ILE A 36 0.10 2.26 -10.50
N ALA A 37 -0.30 2.22 -11.77
CA ALA A 37 -1.17 3.25 -12.34
C ALA A 37 -2.52 3.36 -11.60
N MET A 38 -3.06 2.25 -11.09
CA MET A 38 -4.26 2.27 -10.25
C MET A 38 -4.03 2.98 -8.91
N VAL A 39 -2.92 2.71 -8.21
CA VAL A 39 -2.58 3.41 -6.95
C VAL A 39 -2.44 4.91 -7.18
N VAL A 40 -1.73 5.30 -8.25
CA VAL A 40 -1.58 6.70 -8.67
C VAL A 40 -2.94 7.31 -9.03
N GLY A 41 -3.79 6.59 -9.77
CA GLY A 41 -5.14 7.01 -10.09
C GLY A 41 -6.00 7.24 -8.85
N ILE A 42 -5.96 6.33 -7.88
CA ILE A 42 -6.67 6.47 -6.60
C ILE A 42 -6.18 7.71 -5.83
N ALA A 43 -4.88 8.00 -5.89
CA ALA A 43 -4.30 9.17 -5.24
C ALA A 43 -4.63 10.50 -5.94
N LEU A 44 -4.75 10.51 -7.27
CA LEU A 44 -4.87 11.73 -8.08
C LEU A 44 -6.31 12.07 -8.52
N LEU A 45 -7.18 11.07 -8.78
CA LEU A 45 -8.49 11.30 -9.42
C LEU A 45 -9.48 12.09 -8.54
N ARG A 46 -9.33 12.03 -7.20
CA ARG A 46 -9.93 12.99 -6.27
C ARG A 46 -9.03 13.10 -5.04
N PRO A 47 -8.53 14.29 -4.66
CA PRO A 47 -7.61 14.48 -3.54
C PRO A 47 -8.31 14.26 -2.20
N ARG A 48 -8.61 12.99 -1.90
CA ARG A 48 -9.05 12.52 -0.59
C ARG A 48 -7.83 11.85 0.05
N PRO A 49 -6.99 12.61 0.79
CA PRO A 49 -5.74 12.10 1.34
C PRO A 49 -5.96 10.86 2.22
N VAL A 50 -7.15 10.75 2.82
CA VAL A 50 -7.60 9.59 3.61
C VAL A 50 -7.67 8.30 2.77
N ALA A 51 -8.27 8.34 1.59
CA ALA A 51 -8.42 7.17 0.71
C ALA A 51 -7.08 6.82 0.06
N ALA A 52 -6.31 7.82 -0.36
CA ALA A 52 -4.94 7.63 -0.83
C ALA A 52 -4.07 6.96 0.25
N GLY A 53 -4.21 7.39 1.51
CA GLY A 53 -3.53 6.78 2.65
C GLY A 53 -3.82 5.29 2.78
N GLY A 54 -5.10 4.89 2.75
CA GLY A 54 -5.48 3.47 2.80
C GLY A 54 -4.91 2.65 1.64
N ALA A 55 -4.98 3.18 0.41
CA ALA A 55 -4.47 2.49 -0.78
C ALA A 55 -2.95 2.29 -0.74
N CYS A 56 -2.21 3.34 -0.40
CA CYS A 56 -0.76 3.30 -0.29
C CYS A 56 -0.29 2.37 0.85
N VAL A 57 -0.98 2.35 1.99
CA VAL A 57 -0.66 1.41 3.08
C VAL A 57 -0.84 -0.04 2.62
N ALA A 58 -2.00 -0.37 2.04
CA ALA A 58 -2.28 -1.73 1.60
C ALA A 58 -1.30 -2.20 0.51
N TRP A 59 -1.12 -1.38 -0.53
CA TRP A 59 -0.25 -1.73 -1.64
C TRP A 59 1.23 -1.78 -1.20
N GLY A 60 1.73 -0.77 -0.49
CA GLY A 60 3.12 -0.71 -0.06
C GLY A 60 3.51 -1.83 0.90
N ALA A 61 2.68 -2.11 1.91
CA ALA A 61 2.92 -3.21 2.84
C ALA A 61 2.82 -4.57 2.14
N GLY A 62 1.80 -4.78 1.30
CA GLY A 62 1.61 -6.03 0.59
C GLY A 62 2.72 -6.31 -0.43
N PHE A 63 3.15 -5.28 -1.17
CA PHE A 63 4.22 -5.41 -2.16
C PHE A 63 5.58 -5.70 -1.51
N ALA A 64 5.93 -4.96 -0.43
CA ALA A 64 7.16 -5.22 0.32
C ALA A 64 7.14 -6.61 0.97
N GLY A 65 6.01 -7.02 1.54
CA GLY A 65 5.84 -8.35 2.13
C GLY A 65 5.94 -9.49 1.09
N ALA A 66 5.39 -9.28 -0.11
CA ALA A 66 5.50 -10.25 -1.19
C ALA A 66 6.95 -10.43 -1.66
N LEU A 67 7.69 -9.33 -1.82
CA LEU A 67 9.12 -9.37 -2.16
C LEU A 67 9.94 -10.08 -1.09
N TRP A 68 9.66 -9.78 0.19
CA TRP A 68 10.31 -10.44 1.31
C TRP A 68 10.06 -11.95 1.28
N LEU A 69 8.79 -12.36 1.19
CA LEU A 69 8.41 -13.77 1.15
C LEU A 69 9.03 -14.49 -0.04
N ALA A 70 9.03 -13.86 -1.22
CA ALA A 70 9.65 -14.43 -2.41
C ALA A 70 11.17 -14.62 -2.23
N SER A 71 11.85 -13.69 -1.55
CA SER A 71 13.29 -13.80 -1.24
C SER A 71 13.58 -14.94 -0.26
N GLU A 72 12.76 -15.10 0.78
CA GLU A 72 12.89 -16.22 1.73
C GLU A 72 12.65 -17.56 1.05
N ARG A 73 11.63 -17.66 0.20
CA ARG A 73 11.32 -18.88 -0.55
C ARG A 73 12.47 -19.24 -1.50
N CYS A 74 13.05 -18.25 -2.18
CA CYS A 74 14.21 -18.46 -3.05
C CYS A 74 15.43 -18.96 -2.26
N ALA A 75 15.69 -18.37 -1.09
CA ALA A 75 16.75 -18.82 -0.19
C ALA A 75 16.54 -20.25 0.31
N GLU A 76 15.30 -20.62 0.62
CA GLU A 76 14.95 -21.99 1.03
C GLU A 76 15.14 -23.00 -0.12
N PHE A 77 14.76 -22.65 -1.35
CA PHE A 77 15.01 -23.49 -2.52
C PHE A 77 16.50 -23.72 -2.79
N ASN A 78 17.34 -22.69 -2.59
CA ASN A 78 18.80 -22.82 -2.75
C ASN A 78 19.46 -23.71 -1.70
N ARG A 79 18.78 -24.06 -0.60
CA ARG A 79 19.28 -25.00 0.41
C ARG A 79 19.04 -26.46 0.01
N GLN A 80 18.18 -26.73 -0.97
CA GLN A 80 17.84 -28.08 -1.39
C GLN A 80 18.86 -28.61 -2.41
N PRO A 81 19.31 -29.88 -2.27
CA PRO A 81 20.17 -30.50 -3.27
C PRO A 81 19.42 -30.61 -4.61
N ASN A 82 20.04 -30.16 -5.71
CA ASN A 82 19.51 -30.13 -7.08
C ASN A 82 18.41 -29.09 -7.40
N ALA A 83 18.17 -28.10 -6.53
CA ALA A 83 17.33 -26.95 -6.86
C ALA A 83 18.16 -25.66 -6.80
N GLY A 84 17.82 -24.70 -7.67
CA GLY A 84 18.46 -23.39 -7.72
C GLY A 84 17.43 -22.32 -8.04
N CYS A 85 17.46 -21.24 -7.29
CA CYS A 85 16.67 -20.05 -7.51
C CYS A 85 17.61 -18.84 -7.55
N THR A 86 17.50 -18.04 -8.61
CA THR A 86 18.26 -16.80 -8.75
C THR A 86 17.28 -15.64 -8.74
N MET A 87 17.35 -14.80 -7.71
CA MET A 87 16.63 -13.53 -7.65
C MET A 87 17.58 -12.42 -8.11
N GLY A 88 17.09 -11.53 -8.98
CA GLY A 88 17.80 -10.29 -9.30
C GLY A 88 17.89 -9.36 -8.10
N ASP A 89 18.63 -8.26 -8.24
CA ASP A 89 18.66 -7.21 -7.23
C ASP A 89 17.27 -6.55 -7.12
N ASN A 90 16.57 -6.88 -6.04
CA ASN A 90 15.23 -6.39 -5.75
C ASN A 90 15.20 -5.20 -4.79
N THR A 91 16.38 -4.71 -4.37
CA THR A 91 16.52 -3.55 -3.49
C THR A 91 15.72 -2.34 -3.99
N PRO A 92 15.77 -1.93 -5.27
CA PRO A 92 14.98 -0.78 -5.73
C PRO A 92 13.47 -0.99 -5.61
N PHE A 93 12.98 -2.19 -5.88
CA PHE A 93 11.54 -2.49 -5.76
C PHE A 93 11.09 -2.50 -4.30
N LEU A 94 11.91 -3.05 -3.41
CA LEU A 94 11.65 -3.02 -1.97
C LEU A 94 11.62 -1.57 -1.45
N THR A 95 12.58 -0.74 -1.88
CA THR A 95 12.61 0.69 -1.52
C THR A 95 11.34 1.41 -1.97
N VAL A 96 10.84 1.13 -3.18
CA VAL A 96 9.57 1.70 -3.67
C VAL A 96 8.39 1.25 -2.82
N GLY A 97 8.27 -0.05 -2.52
CA GLY A 97 7.21 -0.57 -1.66
C GLY A 97 7.19 0.10 -0.28
N LEU A 98 8.37 0.24 0.35
CA LEU A 98 8.53 0.92 1.63
C LEU A 98 8.23 2.41 1.55
N ALA A 99 8.68 3.11 0.50
CA ALA A 99 8.40 4.53 0.32
C ALA A 99 6.89 4.79 0.17
N VAL A 100 6.17 3.95 -0.58
CA VAL A 100 4.71 4.04 -0.72
C VAL A 100 4.00 3.74 0.59
N LEU A 101 4.48 2.75 1.37
CA LEU A 101 3.96 2.48 2.70
C LEU A 101 4.12 3.69 3.63
N VAL A 102 5.32 4.27 3.71
CA VAL A 102 5.61 5.47 4.51
C VAL A 102 4.71 6.63 4.09
N LEU A 103 4.56 6.88 2.79
CA LEU A 103 3.64 7.88 2.27
C LEU A 103 2.19 7.61 2.73
N GLY A 104 1.73 6.36 2.66
CA GLY A 104 0.41 5.97 3.13
C GLY A 104 0.19 6.25 4.62
N LEU A 105 1.20 5.96 5.45
CA LEU A 105 1.18 6.26 6.89
C LEU A 105 1.14 7.77 7.16
N LEU A 106 1.93 8.56 6.43
CA LEU A 106 1.93 10.02 6.54
C LEU A 106 0.59 10.63 6.12
N LEU A 107 -0.01 10.15 5.03
CA LEU A 107 -1.33 10.61 4.59
C LEU A 107 -2.44 10.23 5.58
N THR A 108 -2.35 9.02 6.14
CA THR A 108 -3.30 8.54 7.17
C THR A 108 -3.17 9.35 8.46
N SER A 109 -1.94 9.62 8.92
CA SER A 109 -1.68 10.42 10.12
C SER A 109 -2.08 11.88 9.93
N TYR A 110 -1.79 12.47 8.76
CA TYR A 110 -2.24 13.81 8.39
C TYR A 110 -3.75 13.93 8.41
N ALA A 111 -4.45 12.97 7.80
CA ALA A 111 -5.91 12.92 7.81
C ALA A 111 -6.49 12.83 9.24
N ALA A 112 -5.88 11.99 10.10
CA ALA A 112 -6.27 11.86 11.50
C ALA A 112 -6.02 13.15 12.30
N ALA A 113 -4.87 13.80 12.10
CA ALA A 113 -4.52 15.06 12.75
C ALA A 113 -5.48 16.20 12.35
N ARG A 114 -5.80 16.32 11.06
CA ARG A 114 -6.75 17.32 10.54
C ARG A 114 -8.17 17.10 11.04
N ALA A 115 -8.58 15.83 11.20
CA ALA A 115 -9.88 15.51 11.78
C ALA A 115 -9.97 15.93 13.26
N ARG A 116 -8.86 15.84 14.01
CA ARG A 116 -8.78 16.27 15.42
C ARG A 116 -8.76 17.79 15.58
N SER A 117 -7.98 18.51 14.76
CA SER A 117 -7.88 19.97 14.88
C SER A 117 -9.20 20.69 14.57
N SER A 118 -10.03 20.12 13.70
CA SER A 118 -11.37 20.65 13.39
C SER A 118 -12.45 20.44 14.47
N ARG A 119 -12.08 19.93 15.65
CA ARG A 119 -12.97 19.78 16.82
C ARG A 119 -12.83 20.91 17.85
N PHE A 120 -11.83 21.78 17.71
CA PHE A 120 -11.68 23.04 18.44
C PHE A 120 -12.15 24.20 17.56
#